data_AF-A0A9D8WQR9-F1
#
_entry.id   AF-A0A9D8WQR9-F1
#
_cell.length_a   1.000
_cell.length_b   1.000
_cell.length_c   1.000
_cell.angle_alpha   90.00
_cell.angle_beta   90.00
_cell.angle_gamma   90.00
#
_symmetry.space_group_name_H-M   'P 1'
#
loop_
_entity.id
_entity.type
_entity.pdbx_description
1 polymer ?
#
loop_
_entity_poly.entity_id
_entity_poly.type
_entity_poly.pdbx_seq_one_letter_code
_entity_poly.pdbx_strand_id
1 'polypeptide(L)'
;MKEASFIKSNIDKWRKTEEMVADPLYSTPDEMAEAYTELTADLAFAQTHYRKSRITVYLNDLASALHNTIYRNKKEKWTRIFTYWTHEVPLTMYDARKELLASFLVFLFFSFVGVLSQLNDPDFCRLILGDAYVDMTLENIENGAPMAVYNTTSETPMFLMITLNNVMVSFMAFVAGIFACVGTGYLLMQNGIMLGSF
;
A
#
# COMPACT_ATOMS: atom_id res chain seq x y z
N MET A 1 17.83 44.51 -22.80
CA MET A 1 16.43 44.83 -23.17
C MET A 1 15.90 45.89 -22.21
N LYS A 2 15.08 46.86 -22.64
CA LYS A 2 14.43 47.81 -21.71
C LYS A 2 13.21 47.12 -21.07
N GLU A 3 12.90 47.46 -19.82
CA GLU A 3 11.80 46.86 -19.06
C GLU A 3 10.46 46.92 -19.80
N ALA A 4 10.12 48.07 -20.39
CA ALA A 4 8.88 48.22 -21.15
C ALA A 4 8.80 47.29 -22.38
N SER A 5 9.93 46.99 -23.01
CA SER A 5 9.97 46.05 -24.14
C SER A 5 9.80 44.61 -23.68
N PHE A 6 10.39 44.25 -22.54
CA PHE A 6 10.23 42.94 -21.89
C PHE A 6 8.79 42.68 -21.46
N ILE A 7 8.13 43.69 -20.88
CA ILE A 7 6.71 43.62 -20.54
C ILE A 7 5.88 43.42 -21.81
N LYS A 8 6.08 44.26 -22.82
CA LYS A 8 5.30 44.20 -24.06
C LYS A 8 5.42 42.85 -24.79
N SER A 9 6.57 42.18 -24.74
CA SER A 9 6.77 40.89 -25.41
C SER A 9 6.11 39.72 -24.69
N ASN A 10 5.93 39.78 -23.38
CA ASN A 10 5.52 38.63 -22.57
C ASN A 10 4.13 38.80 -21.91
N ILE A 11 3.52 39.99 -21.96
CA ILE A 11 2.25 40.28 -21.29
C ILE A 11 1.09 39.38 -21.71
N ASP A 12 1.00 39.00 -22.98
CA ASP A 12 -0.04 38.08 -23.47
C ASP A 12 0.12 36.67 -22.89
N LYS A 13 1.36 36.23 -22.68
CA LYS A 13 1.66 34.94 -22.03
C LYS A 13 1.26 34.97 -20.56
N TRP A 14 1.64 36.04 -19.85
CA TRP A 14 1.30 36.18 -18.43
C TRP A 14 -0.21 36.26 -18.21
N ARG A 15 -0.95 36.94 -19.10
CA ARG A 15 -2.42 36.95 -19.07
C ARG A 15 -3.02 35.55 -19.25
N LYS A 16 -2.48 34.74 -20.16
CA LYS A 16 -2.92 33.34 -20.33
C LYS A 16 -2.68 32.55 -19.03
N THR A 17 -1.55 32.76 -18.37
CA THR A 17 -1.26 32.12 -17.08
C THR A 17 -2.20 32.57 -15.97
N GLU A 18 -2.62 33.84 -15.95
CA GLU A 18 -3.65 34.33 -15.02
C GLU A 18 -4.99 33.61 -15.23
N GLU A 19 -5.40 33.38 -16.48
CA GLU A 19 -6.61 32.61 -16.81
C GLU A 19 -6.51 31.16 -16.29
N MET A 20 -5.36 30.51 -16.47
CA MET A 20 -5.10 29.15 -15.95
C MET A 20 -5.18 29.07 -14.41
N VAL A 21 -4.74 30.13 -13.72
CA VAL A 21 -4.81 30.21 -12.25
C VAL A 21 -6.25 30.46 -11.79
N ALA A 22 -7.01 31.27 -12.52
CA ALA A 22 -8.40 31.61 -12.20
C ALA A 22 -9.37 30.44 -12.41
N ASP A 23 -9.18 29.68 -13.49
CA ASP A 23 -9.98 28.48 -13.80
C ASP A 23 -9.09 27.27 -14.12
N PRO A 24 -8.87 26.36 -13.15
CA PRO A 24 -8.04 25.18 -13.38
C PRO A 24 -8.59 24.18 -14.40
N LEU A 25 -9.85 24.31 -14.84
CA LEU A 25 -10.44 23.48 -15.91
C LEU A 25 -10.15 24.02 -17.31
N TYR A 26 -9.59 25.23 -17.40
CA TYR A 26 -9.31 25.92 -18.67
C TYR A 26 -8.11 25.33 -19.42
N SER A 27 -7.22 24.60 -18.75
CA SER A 27 -6.00 24.08 -19.37
C SER A 27 -5.61 22.72 -18.80
N THR A 28 -4.89 21.94 -19.60
CA THR A 28 -4.38 20.63 -19.20
C THR A 28 -3.20 20.76 -18.22
N PRO A 29 -2.90 19.73 -17.41
CA PRO A 29 -1.75 19.74 -16.50
C PRO A 29 -0.41 20.01 -17.20
N ASP A 30 -0.23 19.49 -18.43
CA ASP A 30 0.98 19.66 -19.22
C ASP A 30 1.14 21.13 -19.66
N GLU A 31 0.05 21.77 -20.12
CA GLU A 31 0.06 23.20 -20.49
C GLU A 31 0.36 24.10 -19.28
N MET A 32 -0.15 23.74 -18.09
CA MET A 32 0.18 24.47 -16.86
C MET A 32 1.67 24.31 -16.47
N ALA A 33 2.25 23.12 -16.66
CA ALA A 33 3.67 22.87 -16.38
C ALA A 33 4.59 23.63 -17.34
N GLU A 34 4.22 23.72 -18.62
CA GLU A 34 4.93 24.52 -19.62
C GLU A 34 4.86 26.02 -19.28
N ALA A 35 3.65 26.53 -18.99
CA ALA A 35 3.45 27.91 -18.56
C ALA A 35 4.24 28.25 -17.28
N TYR A 36 4.36 27.30 -16.34
CA TYR A 36 5.16 27.46 -15.13
C TYR A 36 6.66 27.57 -15.43
N THR A 37 7.16 26.77 -16.36
CA THR A 37 8.57 26.80 -16.78
C THR A 37 8.90 28.12 -17.49
N GLU A 38 8.04 28.60 -18.39
CA GLU A 38 8.22 29.90 -19.04
C GLU A 38 8.16 31.06 -18.03
N LEU A 39 7.17 31.05 -17.14
CA LEU A 39 6.98 32.11 -16.14
C LEU A 39 8.16 32.19 -15.15
N THR A 40 8.72 31.05 -14.75
CA THR A 40 9.88 31.03 -13.86
C THR A 40 11.16 31.50 -14.55
N ALA A 41 11.31 31.22 -15.86
CA ALA A 41 12.40 31.79 -16.66
C ALA A 41 12.29 33.32 -16.78
N ASP A 42 11.10 33.85 -17.04
CA ASP A 42 10.83 35.29 -17.08
C ASP A 42 11.06 35.96 -15.72
N LEU A 43 10.65 35.30 -14.63
CA LEU A 43 10.90 35.76 -13.27
C LEU A 43 12.41 35.84 -12.98
N ALA A 44 13.19 34.82 -13.35
CA ALA A 44 14.64 34.82 -13.15
C ALA A 44 15.32 35.94 -13.96
N PHE A 45 14.85 36.20 -15.18
CA PHE A 45 15.31 37.33 -15.98
C PHE A 45 15.00 38.68 -15.31
N ALA A 46 13.78 38.85 -14.80
CA ALA A 46 13.33 40.06 -14.12
C ALA A 46 14.06 40.29 -12.78
N GLN A 47 14.34 39.23 -12.01
CA GLN A 47 15.13 39.31 -10.79
C GLN A 47 16.56 39.78 -11.05
N THR A 48 17.14 39.39 -12.19
CA THR A 48 18.50 39.76 -12.59
C THR A 48 18.58 41.20 -13.10
N HIS A 49 17.64 41.63 -13.94
CA HIS A 49 17.72 42.92 -14.65
C HIS A 49 16.85 44.03 -14.03
N TYR A 50 15.77 43.68 -13.32
CA TYR A 50 14.74 44.60 -12.81
C TYR A 50 14.40 44.30 -11.34
N ARG A 51 15.41 44.00 -10.52
CA ARG A 51 15.26 43.49 -9.14
C ARG A 51 14.33 44.29 -8.23
N LYS A 52 14.26 45.62 -8.39
CA LYS A 52 13.41 46.52 -7.56
C LYS A 52 12.10 46.93 -8.25
N SER A 53 11.79 46.38 -9.42
CA SER A 53 10.57 46.72 -10.16
C SER A 53 9.36 45.95 -9.64
N ARG A 54 8.17 46.55 -9.81
CA ARG A 54 6.87 45.92 -9.59
C ARG A 54 6.67 44.68 -10.46
N ILE A 55 7.30 44.61 -11.64
CA ILE A 55 7.12 43.44 -12.51
C ILE A 55 7.71 42.17 -11.88
N THR A 56 8.83 42.29 -11.17
CA THR A 56 9.46 41.17 -10.48
C THR A 56 8.56 40.63 -9.36
N VAL A 57 7.86 41.52 -8.65
CA VAL A 57 6.87 41.13 -7.62
C VAL A 57 5.67 40.45 -8.27
N TYR A 58 5.12 41.05 -9.34
CA TYR A 58 4.00 40.49 -10.10
C TYR A 58 4.28 39.07 -10.61
N LEU A 59 5.43 38.84 -11.25
CA LEU A 59 5.81 37.52 -11.76
C LEU A 59 6.04 36.51 -10.63
N ASN A 60 6.55 36.95 -9.49
CA ASN A 60 6.74 36.09 -8.32
C ASN A 60 5.40 35.63 -7.74
N ASP A 61 4.44 36.54 -7.61
CA ASP A 61 3.11 36.22 -7.10
C ASP A 61 2.35 35.30 -8.06
N LEU A 62 2.44 35.58 -9.37
CA LEU A 62 1.84 34.73 -10.41
C LEU A 62 2.46 33.32 -10.43
N ALA A 63 3.79 33.22 -10.30
CA ALA A 63 4.48 31.93 -10.26
C ALA A 63 4.10 31.13 -9.02
N SER A 64 3.96 31.80 -7.88
CA SER A 64 3.51 31.19 -6.63
C SER A 64 2.07 30.70 -6.72
N ALA A 65 1.18 31.49 -7.34
CA ALA A 65 -0.22 31.12 -7.54
C ALA A 65 -0.35 29.90 -8.47
N LEU A 66 0.37 29.90 -9.60
CA LEU A 66 0.37 28.76 -10.52
C LEU A 66 0.96 27.50 -9.88
N HIS A 67 2.06 27.64 -9.13
CA HIS A 67 2.64 26.53 -8.36
C HIS A 67 1.62 25.90 -7.41
N ASN A 68 0.88 26.73 -6.65
CA ASN A 68 -0.14 26.26 -5.73
C ASN A 68 -1.32 25.58 -6.44
N THR A 69 -1.66 26.00 -7.66
CA THR A 69 -2.69 25.35 -8.48
C THR A 69 -2.23 23.98 -8.98
N ILE A 70 -1.01 23.87 -9.50
CA ILE A 70 -0.43 22.59 -9.99
C ILE A 70 -0.25 21.60 -8.84
N TYR A 71 0.29 22.06 -7.71
CA TYR A 71 0.62 21.22 -6.55
C TYR A 71 -0.46 21.22 -5.47
N ARG A 72 -1.70 21.60 -5.81
CA ARG A 72 -2.81 21.54 -4.87
C ARG A 72 -3.01 20.10 -4.44
N ASN A 73 -2.78 19.81 -3.16
CA ASN A 73 -3.07 18.51 -2.56
C ASN A 73 -4.46 18.05 -2.96
N LYS A 74 -4.53 16.94 -3.70
CA LYS A 74 -5.77 16.28 -4.07
C LYS A 74 -6.43 15.80 -2.77
N LYS A 75 -7.39 16.57 -2.25
CA LYS A 75 -8.24 16.13 -1.15
C LYS A 75 -9.07 14.96 -1.67
N GLU A 76 -8.59 13.74 -1.43
CA GLU A 76 -9.31 12.55 -1.82
C GLU A 76 -10.67 12.54 -1.12
N LYS A 77 -11.72 12.32 -1.90
CA LYS A 77 -13.08 12.29 -1.38
C LYS A 77 -13.23 11.07 -0.48
N TRP A 78 -13.99 11.18 0.61
CA TRP A 78 -14.33 10.04 1.49
C TRP A 78 -14.92 8.85 0.72
N THR A 79 -15.55 9.10 -0.43
CA THR A 79 -16.03 8.06 -1.36
C THR A 79 -14.93 7.14 -1.88
N ARG A 80 -13.66 7.56 -1.86
CA ARG A 80 -12.52 6.71 -2.26
C ARG A 80 -12.35 5.49 -1.35
N ILE A 81 -12.69 5.59 -0.06
CA ILE A 81 -12.67 4.42 0.84
C ILE A 81 -13.66 3.36 0.35
N PHE A 82 -14.86 3.78 -0.07
CA PHE A 82 -15.84 2.86 -0.63
C PHE A 82 -15.39 2.26 -1.95
N THR A 83 -14.85 3.08 -2.87
CA THR A 83 -14.30 2.59 -4.15
C THR A 83 -13.14 1.62 -3.94
N TYR A 84 -12.27 1.89 -2.95
CA TYR A 84 -11.16 1.01 -2.60
C TYR A 84 -11.64 -0.40 -2.24
N TRP A 85 -12.61 -0.51 -1.32
CA TRP A 85 -13.12 -1.80 -0.88
C TRP A 85 -14.01 -2.50 -1.91
N THR A 86 -14.72 -1.76 -2.76
CA THR A 86 -15.69 -2.34 -3.71
C THR A 86 -15.11 -2.61 -5.10
N HIS A 87 -14.06 -1.90 -5.51
CA HIS A 87 -13.48 -2.02 -6.85
C HIS A 87 -11.99 -2.37 -6.79
N GLU A 88 -11.18 -1.59 -6.07
CA GLU A 88 -9.72 -1.76 -6.10
C GLU A 88 -9.28 -3.09 -5.48
N VAL A 89 -9.78 -3.43 -4.29
CA VAL A 89 -9.47 -4.70 -3.61
C VAL A 89 -9.96 -5.91 -4.42
N PRO A 90 -11.23 -6.01 -4.85
CA PRO A 90 -11.69 -7.15 -5.64
C PRO A 90 -10.95 -7.30 -6.97
N LEU A 91 -10.66 -6.20 -7.67
CA LEU A 91 -9.93 -6.24 -8.93
C LEU A 91 -8.49 -6.75 -8.72
N THR A 92 -7.80 -6.26 -7.70
CA THR A 92 -6.45 -6.71 -7.35
C THR A 92 -6.44 -8.21 -7.01
N MET A 93 -7.43 -8.68 -6.24
CA MET A 93 -7.57 -10.11 -5.91
C MET A 93 -7.86 -10.95 -7.16
N TYR A 94 -8.66 -10.44 -8.10
CA TYR A 94 -8.92 -11.10 -9.36
C TYR A 94 -7.66 -11.20 -10.21
N ASP A 95 -6.88 -10.12 -10.32
CA ASP A 95 -5.63 -10.12 -11.08
C ASP A 95 -4.61 -11.10 -10.48
N ALA A 96 -4.51 -11.17 -9.14
CA ALA A 96 -3.64 -12.08 -8.41
C ALA A 96 -4.20 -13.52 -8.24
N ARG A 97 -5.32 -13.86 -8.88
CA ARG A 97 -6.01 -15.15 -8.63
C ARG A 97 -5.17 -16.38 -8.93
N LYS A 98 -4.22 -16.29 -9.88
CA LYS A 98 -3.39 -17.43 -10.27
C LYS A 98 -2.31 -17.70 -9.22
N GLU A 99 -1.75 -16.63 -8.66
CA GLU A 99 -0.75 -16.62 -7.60
C GLU A 99 -1.38 -17.10 -6.28
N LEU A 100 -2.60 -16.63 -5.98
CA LEU A 100 -3.41 -17.12 -4.86
C LEU A 100 -3.73 -18.61 -5.01
N LEU A 101 -4.15 -19.04 -6.21
CA LEU A 101 -4.43 -20.44 -6.50
C LEU A 101 -3.16 -21.30 -6.36
N ALA A 102 -2.01 -20.84 -6.87
CA ALA A 102 -0.74 -21.54 -6.72
C ALA A 102 -0.36 -21.71 -5.25
N SER A 103 -0.45 -20.62 -4.45
CA SER A 103 -0.18 -20.66 -3.02
C SER A 103 -1.15 -21.61 -2.29
N PHE A 104 -2.43 -21.57 -2.64
CA PHE A 104 -3.45 -22.46 -2.10
C PHE A 104 -3.16 -23.93 -2.43
N LEU A 105 -2.78 -24.25 -3.66
CA LEU A 105 -2.44 -25.61 -4.07
C LEU A 105 -1.19 -26.14 -3.36
N VAL A 106 -0.15 -25.31 -3.21
CA VAL A 106 1.06 -25.67 -2.45
C VAL A 106 0.71 -25.95 -1.00
N PHE A 107 -0.05 -25.06 -0.36
CA PHE A 107 -0.52 -25.24 1.01
C PHE A 107 -1.35 -26.53 1.16
N LEU A 108 -2.33 -26.72 0.29
CA LEU A 108 -3.22 -27.89 0.30
C LEU A 108 -2.47 -29.20 0.09
N PHE A 109 -1.49 -29.21 -0.83
CA PHE A 109 -0.62 -30.37 -1.04
C PHE A 109 0.10 -30.75 0.26
N PHE A 110 0.69 -29.78 0.96
CA PHE A 110 1.38 -30.06 2.22
C PHE A 110 0.45 -30.38 3.38
N SER A 111 -0.77 -29.86 3.39
CA SER A 111 -1.82 -30.34 4.31
C SER A 111 -2.17 -31.80 4.07
N PHE A 112 -2.28 -32.24 2.81
CA PHE A 112 -2.50 -33.64 2.50
C PHE A 112 -1.31 -34.52 2.94
N VAL A 113 -0.07 -34.03 2.76
CA VAL A 113 1.13 -34.70 3.30
C VAL A 113 1.03 -34.83 4.82
N GLY A 114 0.62 -33.77 5.54
CA GLY A 114 0.42 -33.83 6.99
C GLY A 114 -0.60 -34.90 7.42
N VAL A 115 -1.76 -34.96 6.73
CA VAL A 115 -2.80 -35.97 6.99
C VAL A 115 -2.27 -37.37 6.75
N LEU A 116 -1.62 -37.61 5.60
CA LEU A 116 -1.07 -38.92 5.28
C LEU A 116 0.01 -39.35 6.29
N SER A 117 0.87 -38.44 6.70
CA SER A 117 1.89 -38.74 7.71
C SER A 117 1.26 -39.12 9.05
N GLN A 118 0.25 -38.38 9.51
CA GLN A 118 -0.45 -38.68 10.76
C GLN A 118 -1.21 -40.01 10.72
N LEU A 119 -1.76 -40.38 9.56
CA LEU A 119 -2.45 -41.67 9.39
C LEU A 119 -1.48 -42.87 9.45
N ASN A 120 -0.22 -42.67 9.04
CA ASN A 120 0.78 -43.73 9.02
C ASN A 120 1.61 -43.81 10.31
N ASP A 121 1.79 -42.67 11.00
CA ASP A 121 2.56 -42.57 12.23
C ASP A 121 1.78 -41.74 13.28
N PRO A 122 1.24 -42.38 14.33
CA PRO A 122 0.52 -41.71 15.40
C PRO A 122 1.32 -40.63 16.14
N ASP A 123 2.66 -40.75 16.17
CA ASP A 123 3.55 -39.81 16.85
C ASP A 123 3.90 -38.59 15.98
N PHE A 124 3.47 -38.56 14.71
CA PHE A 124 3.80 -37.48 13.79
C PHE A 124 3.29 -36.12 14.25
N CYS A 125 2.08 -36.05 14.83
CA CYS A 125 1.51 -34.83 15.39
C CYS A 125 2.41 -34.26 16.51
N ARG A 126 3.00 -35.12 17.36
CA ARG A 126 3.96 -34.71 18.40
C ARG A 126 5.26 -34.20 17.81
N LEU A 127 5.73 -34.76 16.69
CA LEU A 127 6.91 -34.26 16.00
C LEU A 127 6.72 -32.84 15.45
N ILE A 128 5.52 -32.53 14.95
CA ILE A 128 5.22 -31.24 14.31
C ILE A 128 4.82 -30.17 15.35
N LEU A 129 3.98 -30.51 16.32
CA LEU A 129 3.41 -29.57 17.31
C LEU A 129 4.15 -29.56 18.64
N GLY A 130 4.94 -30.59 18.92
CA GLY A 130 5.64 -30.80 20.19
C GLY A 130 4.78 -31.49 21.25
N ASP A 131 5.43 -32.27 22.11
CA ASP A 131 4.77 -33.01 23.20
C ASP A 131 3.94 -32.11 24.11
N ALA A 132 4.47 -30.94 24.48
CA ALA A 132 3.79 -30.02 25.38
C ALA A 132 2.43 -29.54 24.85
N TYR A 133 2.31 -29.29 23.54
CA TYR A 133 1.06 -28.85 22.94
C TYR A 133 0.04 -29.99 22.85
N VAL A 134 0.50 -31.19 22.47
CA VAL A 134 -0.35 -32.39 22.38
C VAL A 134 -0.85 -32.81 23.75
N ASP A 135 0.02 -32.86 24.76
CA ASP A 135 -0.34 -33.25 26.13
C ASP A 135 -1.34 -32.26 26.73
N MET A 136 -1.10 -30.95 26.60
CA MET A 136 -2.07 -29.92 27.00
C MET A 136 -3.43 -30.10 26.31
N THR A 137 -3.43 -30.46 25.03
CA THR A 137 -4.68 -30.67 24.26
C THR A 137 -5.42 -31.91 24.74
N LEU A 138 -4.72 -33.01 25.02
CA LEU A 138 -5.31 -34.22 25.58
C LEU A 138 -5.88 -33.96 26.99
N GLU A 139 -5.15 -33.24 27.85
CA GLU A 139 -5.64 -32.84 29.18
C GLU A 139 -6.91 -31.98 29.09
N ASN A 140 -6.95 -31.03 28.15
CA ASN A 140 -8.14 -30.21 27.89
C ASN A 140 -9.35 -31.05 27.45
N ILE A 141 -9.13 -32.08 26.62
CA ILE A 141 -10.17 -33.01 26.19
C ILE A 141 -10.68 -33.84 27.37
N GLU A 142 -9.78 -34.38 28.21
CA GLU A 142 -10.13 -35.14 29.42
C GLU A 142 -10.94 -34.30 30.40
N ASN A 143 -10.61 -33.02 30.53
CA ASN A 143 -11.33 -32.05 31.36
C ASN A 143 -12.67 -31.57 30.74
N GLY A 144 -13.06 -32.09 29.58
CA GLY A 144 -14.31 -31.73 28.90
C GLY A 144 -14.31 -30.35 28.25
N ALA A 145 -13.15 -29.73 28.08
CA ALA A 145 -12.98 -28.41 27.45
C ALA A 145 -11.96 -28.43 26.31
N PRO A 146 -12.21 -29.12 25.18
CA PRO A 146 -11.23 -29.31 24.10
C PRO A 146 -10.65 -28.01 23.52
N MET A 147 -11.42 -26.93 23.54
CA MET A 147 -11.03 -25.62 23.01
C MET A 147 -10.43 -24.69 24.08
N ALA A 148 -10.06 -25.21 25.26
CA ALA A 148 -9.54 -24.40 26.36
C ALA A 148 -8.23 -23.66 26.02
N VAL A 149 -7.47 -24.12 25.02
CA VAL A 149 -6.32 -23.38 24.47
C VAL A 149 -6.70 -21.96 24.02
N TYR A 150 -7.95 -21.76 23.62
CA TYR A 150 -8.55 -20.48 23.24
C TYR A 150 -9.64 -20.02 24.23
N ASN A 151 -9.61 -20.46 25.49
CA ASN A 151 -10.64 -20.05 26.46
C ASN A 151 -10.06 -19.61 27.81
N THR A 152 -8.75 -19.44 27.91
CA THR A 152 -8.05 -19.03 29.14
C THR A 152 -8.03 -17.52 29.35
N THR A 153 -8.30 -16.73 28.31
CA THR A 153 -8.29 -15.25 28.33
C THR A 153 -9.63 -14.71 27.83
N SER A 154 -9.97 -13.47 28.20
CA SER A 154 -11.14 -12.79 27.62
C SER A 154 -11.06 -12.69 26.09
N GLU A 155 -12.22 -12.59 25.44
CA GLU A 155 -12.37 -12.68 23.99
C GLU A 155 -11.56 -11.62 23.23
N THR A 156 -11.55 -10.37 23.71
CA THR A 156 -10.90 -9.26 23.01
C THR A 156 -9.36 -9.38 22.94
N PRO A 157 -8.63 -9.62 24.05
CA PRO A 157 -7.20 -9.89 23.97
C PRO A 157 -6.85 -11.09 23.09
N MET A 158 -7.68 -12.14 23.12
CA MET A 158 -7.45 -13.33 22.32
C MET A 158 -7.61 -13.08 20.82
N PHE A 159 -8.67 -12.37 20.43
CA PHE A 159 -8.86 -11.93 19.05
C PHE A 159 -7.65 -11.14 18.55
N LEU A 160 -7.13 -10.21 19.36
CA LEU A 160 -5.94 -9.44 19.00
C LEU A 160 -4.69 -10.32 18.89
N MET A 161 -4.48 -11.25 19.82
CA MET A 161 -3.35 -12.17 19.78
C MET A 161 -3.37 -13.04 18.51
N ILE A 162 -4.53 -13.64 18.17
CA ILE A 162 -4.71 -14.44 16.96
C ILE A 162 -4.51 -13.58 15.71
N THR A 163 -5.07 -12.37 15.69
CA THR A 163 -4.93 -11.44 14.57
C THR A 163 -3.47 -11.06 14.34
N LEU A 164 -2.75 -10.68 15.39
CA LEU A 164 -1.34 -10.32 15.31
C LEU A 164 -0.47 -11.50 14.88
N ASN A 165 -0.78 -12.72 15.34
CA ASN A 165 -0.08 -13.92 14.90
C ASN A 165 -0.25 -14.14 13.39
N ASN A 166 -1.49 -14.10 12.88
CA ASN A 166 -1.75 -14.26 11.44
C ASN A 166 -1.10 -13.15 10.59
N VAL A 167 -1.12 -11.91 11.08
CA VAL A 167 -0.43 -10.79 10.41
C VAL A 167 1.07 -11.02 10.38
N MET A 168 1.68 -11.49 11.48
CA MET A 168 3.10 -11.80 11.52
C MET A 168 3.48 -12.94 10.58
N VAL A 169 2.70 -14.03 10.55
CA VAL A 169 2.94 -15.15 9.61
C VAL A 169 2.85 -14.65 8.16
N SER A 170 1.82 -13.86 7.84
CA SER A 170 1.64 -13.28 6.50
C SER A 170 2.79 -12.34 6.12
N PHE A 171 3.23 -11.49 7.05
CA PHE A 171 4.35 -10.59 6.84
C PHE A 171 5.67 -11.35 6.62
N MET A 172 5.93 -12.39 7.42
CA MET A 172 7.11 -13.24 7.26
C MET A 172 7.08 -13.98 5.92
N ALA A 173 5.91 -14.49 5.50
CA ALA A 173 5.74 -15.13 4.19
C ALA A 173 6.02 -14.17 3.03
N PHE A 174 5.61 -12.91 3.15
CA PHE A 174 5.92 -11.85 2.19
C PHE A 174 7.42 -11.54 2.14
N VAL A 175 8.05 -11.27 3.29
CA VAL A 175 9.49 -10.94 3.38
C VAL A 175 10.36 -12.11 2.89
N ALA A 176 10.01 -13.34 3.24
CA ALA A 176 10.71 -14.54 2.81
C ALA A 176 10.63 -14.77 1.29
N GLY A 177 9.70 -14.10 0.60
CA GLY A 177 9.59 -14.08 -0.86
C GLY A 177 10.81 -13.49 -1.57
N ILE A 178 11.60 -12.65 -0.90
CA ILE A 178 12.86 -12.09 -1.43
C ILE A 178 13.82 -13.20 -1.90
N PHE A 179 13.78 -14.37 -1.26
CA PHE A 179 14.58 -15.54 -1.65
C PHE A 179 13.93 -16.34 -2.78
N ALA A 180 13.53 -15.65 -3.87
CA ALA A 180 12.89 -16.25 -5.04
C ALA A 180 11.70 -17.17 -4.68
N CYS A 181 10.86 -16.74 -3.73
CA CYS A 181 9.72 -17.49 -3.20
C CYS A 181 10.01 -18.81 -2.47
N VAL A 182 11.28 -19.23 -2.35
CA VAL A 182 11.64 -20.47 -1.60
C VAL A 182 11.24 -20.34 -0.13
N GLY A 183 11.51 -19.19 0.48
CA GLY A 183 11.15 -18.93 1.87
C GLY A 183 9.63 -18.91 2.10
N THR A 184 8.86 -18.32 1.18
CA THR A 184 7.39 -18.38 1.21
C THR A 184 6.89 -19.82 1.09
N GLY A 185 7.45 -20.60 0.17
CA GLY A 185 7.10 -22.02 -0.01
C GLY A 185 7.38 -22.85 1.25
N TYR A 186 8.50 -22.61 1.92
CA TYR A 186 8.82 -23.26 3.19
C TYR A 186 7.80 -22.93 4.29
N LEU A 187 7.39 -21.67 4.41
CA LEU A 187 6.36 -21.27 5.39
C LEU A 187 4.99 -21.87 5.06
N LEU A 188 4.60 -21.92 3.78
CA LEU A 188 3.38 -22.61 3.35
C LEU A 188 3.43 -24.11 3.64
N MET A 189 4.58 -24.75 3.44
CA MET A 189 4.80 -26.15 3.78
C MET A 189 4.63 -26.40 5.28
N GLN A 190 5.31 -25.63 6.12
CA GLN A 190 5.22 -25.80 7.58
C GLN A 190 3.79 -25.63 8.09
N ASN A 191 3.11 -24.55 7.69
CA ASN A 191 1.73 -24.29 8.11
C ASN A 191 0.76 -25.32 7.50
N GLY A 192 1.00 -25.76 6.27
CA GLY A 192 0.20 -26.80 5.60
C GLY A 192 0.28 -28.12 6.34
N ILE A 193 1.51 -28.63 6.59
CA ILE A 193 1.73 -29.88 7.33
C ILE A 193 1.13 -29.80 8.73
N MET A 194 1.33 -28.68 9.43
CA MET A 194 0.77 -28.44 10.77
C MET A 194 -0.75 -28.56 10.80
N LEU A 195 -1.44 -27.93 9.83
CA LEU A 195 -2.90 -28.06 9.69
C LEU A 195 -3.32 -29.49 9.38
N GLY A 196 -2.55 -30.21 8.56
CA GLY A 196 -2.88 -31.58 8.18
C GLY A 196 -2.65 -32.60 9.30
N SER A 197 -1.72 -32.34 10.20
CA SER A 197 -1.37 -33.25 11.31
C SER A 197 -2.26 -33.12 12.54
N PHE A 198 -2.97 -31.99 12.68
CA PHE A 198 -3.84 -31.68 13.81
C PHE A 198 -5.27 -32.17 13.55
#